data_AF-A0A1Q7UBX0-F1
#
_entry.id   AF-A0A1Q7UBX0-F1
#
_cell.length_a   1.000
_cell.length_b   1.000
_cell.length_c   1.000
_cell.angle_alpha   90.00
_cell.angle_beta   90.00
_cell.angle_gamma   90.00
#
_symmetry.space_group_name_H-M   'P 1'
#
loop_
_entity.id
_entity.type
_entity.pdbx_description
1 polymer ?
#
loop_
_entity_poly.entity_id
_entity_poly.type
_entity_poly.pdbx_seq_one_letter_code
_entity_poly.pdbx_strand_id
1 'polypeptide(L)'
;MAYTLEQLATEIRQALKAQPGPEGRQKVCAIVQNVLKDSAFVTKHVGDDVPDRKILFEDPELGFCILAHNYKGAKESNPHDHAHSWAIYGQAMGETEMTDWDLVEKATPDKPGKAR
;
A
#
# COMPACT_ATOMS: atom_id res chain seq x y z
N MET A 1 0.42 -8.80 -22.68
CA MET A 1 1.74 -8.37 -22.17
C MET A 1 1.60 -8.22 -20.68
N ALA A 2 2.57 -8.69 -19.90
CA ALA A 2 2.54 -8.51 -18.46
C ALA A 2 2.77 -7.03 -18.12
N TYR A 3 2.00 -6.52 -17.17
CA TYR A 3 2.18 -5.20 -16.58
C TYR A 3 3.56 -5.13 -15.91
N THR A 4 4.25 -3.98 -15.98
CA THR A 4 5.56 -3.81 -15.32
C THR A 4 5.47 -2.89 -14.11
N LEU A 5 6.44 -3.01 -13.21
CA LEU A 5 6.52 -2.14 -12.02
C LEU A 5 6.74 -0.68 -12.41
N GLU A 6 7.51 -0.43 -13.48
CA GLU A 6 7.77 0.91 -14.02
C GLU A 6 6.50 1.52 -14.62
N GLN A 7 5.67 0.72 -15.28
CA GLN A 7 4.34 1.15 -15.75
C GLN A 7 3.45 1.54 -14.56
N LEU A 8 3.40 0.69 -13.52
CA LEU A 8 2.59 0.96 -12.32
C LEU A 8 3.02 2.26 -11.65
N ALA A 9 4.32 2.41 -11.41
CA ALA A 9 4.89 3.62 -10.82
C ALA A 9 4.58 4.87 -11.66
N THR A 10 4.69 4.77 -12.98
CA THR A 10 4.42 5.88 -13.90
C THR A 10 2.94 6.29 -13.86
N GLU A 11 2.02 5.33 -13.94
CA GLU A 11 0.58 5.60 -13.91
C GLU A 11 0.14 6.19 -12.56
N ILE A 12 0.68 5.68 -11.45
CA ILE A 12 0.45 6.26 -10.11
C ILE A 12 0.95 7.70 -10.06
N ARG A 13 2.19 7.96 -10.48
CA ARG A 13 2.75 9.32 -10.49
C ARG A 13 1.87 10.26 -11.33
N GLN A 14 1.45 9.84 -12.52
CA GLN A 14 0.59 10.64 -13.40
C GLN A 14 -0.76 10.95 -12.75
N ALA A 15 -1.40 9.95 -12.14
CA ALA A 15 -2.68 10.14 -11.44
C ALA A 15 -2.56 11.15 -10.28
N LEU A 16 -1.50 11.03 -9.47
CA LEU A 16 -1.26 11.92 -8.33
C LEU A 16 -0.84 13.33 -8.75
N LYS A 17 -0.05 13.49 -9.82
CA LYS A 17 0.29 14.82 -10.36
C LYS A 17 -0.91 15.53 -10.98
N ALA A 18 -1.77 14.77 -11.67
CA ALA A 18 -2.99 15.33 -12.27
C ALA A 18 -4.02 15.73 -11.20
N GLN A 19 -4.13 14.95 -10.11
CA GLN A 19 -5.06 15.19 -9.01
C GLN A 19 -4.40 14.88 -7.66
N PRO A 20 -3.74 15.85 -7.01
CA PRO A 20 -3.01 15.63 -5.75
C PRO A 20 -3.89 15.25 -4.53
N GLY A 21 -5.22 15.34 -4.69
CA GLY A 21 -6.20 15.11 -3.63
C GLY A 21 -6.72 13.67 -3.53
N PRO A 22 -7.87 13.49 -2.84
CA PRO A 22 -8.55 12.20 -2.74
C PRO A 22 -8.91 11.57 -4.10
N GLU A 23 -9.25 12.38 -5.11
CA GLU A 23 -9.60 11.89 -6.44
C GLU A 23 -8.44 11.15 -7.14
N GLY A 24 -7.21 11.67 -7.03
CA GLY A 24 -6.04 10.97 -7.57
C GLY A 24 -5.77 9.67 -6.84
N ARG A 25 -5.99 9.63 -5.52
CA ARG A 25 -5.88 8.39 -4.73
C ARG A 25 -6.93 7.35 -5.14
N GLN A 26 -8.15 7.76 -5.45
CA GLN A 26 -9.16 6.85 -6.02
C GLN A 26 -8.74 6.29 -7.38
N LYS A 27 -8.10 7.10 -8.23
CA LYS A 27 -7.50 6.61 -9.49
C LYS A 27 -6.39 5.60 -9.23
N VAL A 28 -5.53 5.84 -8.23
CA VAL A 28 -4.51 4.87 -7.81
C VAL A 28 -5.16 3.55 -7.37
N CYS A 29 -6.26 3.58 -6.61
CA CYS A 29 -7.00 2.36 -6.26
C CYS A 29 -7.45 1.58 -7.51
N ALA A 30 -7.99 2.26 -8.52
CA ALA A 30 -8.41 1.61 -9.77
C ALA A 30 -7.24 1.02 -10.57
N ILE A 31 -6.10 1.72 -10.62
CA ILE A 31 -4.87 1.22 -11.25
C ILE A 31 -4.39 -0.04 -10.54
N VAL A 32 -4.23 0.00 -9.21
CA VAL A 32 -3.81 -1.15 -8.40
C VAL A 32 -4.78 -2.33 -8.57
N GLN A 33 -6.08 -2.08 -8.53
CA GLN A 33 -7.10 -3.11 -8.77
C GLN A 33 -6.95 -3.80 -10.12
N ASN A 34 -6.57 -3.05 -11.17
CA ASN A 34 -6.34 -3.63 -12.49
C ASN A 34 -5.04 -4.45 -12.53
N VAL A 35 -3.95 -3.92 -11.97
CA VAL A 35 -2.64 -4.60 -11.95
C VAL A 35 -2.69 -5.91 -11.17
N LEU A 36 -3.44 -5.98 -10.07
CA LEU A 36 -3.57 -7.21 -9.28
C LEU A 36 -4.32 -8.34 -10.01
N LYS A 37 -4.98 -8.06 -11.14
CA LYS A 37 -5.56 -9.10 -12.00
C LYS A 37 -4.53 -9.74 -12.93
N ASP A 38 -3.35 -9.15 -13.08
CA ASP A 38 -2.26 -9.71 -13.88
C ASP A 38 -1.47 -10.73 -13.04
N SER A 39 -1.73 -12.01 -13.31
CA SER A 39 -1.07 -13.12 -12.61
C SER A 39 0.46 -13.11 -12.81
N ALA A 40 0.97 -12.61 -13.94
CA ALA A 40 2.41 -12.55 -14.17
C ALA A 40 3.04 -11.44 -13.32
N PHE A 41 2.36 -10.30 -13.15
CA PHE A 41 2.80 -9.25 -12.22
C PHE A 41 2.81 -9.76 -10.78
N VAL A 42 1.70 -10.37 -10.33
CA VAL A 42 1.57 -10.90 -8.96
C VAL A 42 2.64 -11.96 -8.69
N THR A 43 2.83 -12.93 -9.59
CA THR A 43 3.84 -13.98 -9.42
C THR A 43 5.25 -13.39 -9.31
N LYS A 44 5.57 -12.38 -10.11
CA LYS A 44 6.91 -11.75 -10.13
C LYS A 44 7.20 -10.91 -8.89
N HIS A 45 6.19 -10.22 -8.35
CA HIS A 45 6.39 -9.19 -7.33
C HIS A 45 5.86 -9.55 -5.94
N VAL A 46 5.02 -10.58 -5.84
CA VAL A 46 4.37 -11.06 -4.60
C VAL A 46 4.39 -12.60 -4.52
N GLY A 47 5.34 -13.26 -5.19
CA GLY A 47 5.52 -14.71 -5.14
C GLY A 47 6.18 -15.20 -3.84
N ASP A 48 6.23 -16.51 -3.65
CA ASP A 48 6.70 -17.20 -2.43
C ASP A 48 8.15 -16.88 -2.02
N ASP A 49 8.96 -16.36 -2.94
CA ASP A 49 10.35 -15.96 -2.76
C ASP A 49 10.50 -14.51 -2.24
N VAL A 50 9.41 -13.73 -2.23
CA VAL A 50 9.38 -12.37 -1.71
C VAL A 50 9.32 -12.42 -0.17
N PRO A 51 10.16 -11.67 0.56
CA PRO A 51 10.10 -11.61 2.02
C PRO A 51 8.81 -10.95 2.50
N ASP A 52 8.52 -11.09 3.79
CA ASP A 52 7.34 -10.52 4.47
C ASP A 52 6.98 -9.09 4.06
N ARG A 53 7.99 -8.24 3.86
CA ARG A 53 7.84 -6.88 3.36
C ARG A 53 9.01 -6.51 2.46
N LYS A 54 8.71 -6.05 1.25
CA LYS A 54 9.70 -5.56 0.28
C LYS A 54 9.24 -4.24 -0.31
N ILE A 55 10.12 -3.24 -0.29
CA ILE A 55 9.93 -2.03 -1.09
C ILE A 55 10.26 -2.40 -2.53
N LEU A 56 9.26 -2.32 -3.41
CA LEU A 56 9.41 -2.57 -4.83
C LEU A 56 9.91 -1.33 -5.56
N PHE A 57 9.37 -0.16 -5.19
CA PHE A 57 9.67 1.11 -5.83
C PHE A 57 9.46 2.26 -4.85
N GLU A 58 10.29 3.29 -4.97
CA GLU A 58 10.13 4.58 -4.29
C GLU A 58 10.15 5.69 -5.33
N ASP A 59 9.17 6.57 -5.27
CA ASP A 59 9.08 7.70 -6.19
C ASP A 59 9.95 8.86 -5.72
N PRO A 60 11.01 9.26 -6.44
CA PRO A 60 11.91 10.32 -6.00
C PRO A 60 11.29 11.73 -6.00
N GLU A 61 10.13 11.93 -6.66
CA GLU A 61 9.51 13.24 -6.77
C GLU A 61 8.37 13.41 -5.76
N LEU A 62 7.48 12.41 -5.68
CA LEU A 62 6.29 12.45 -4.84
C LEU A 62 6.45 11.69 -3.51
N GLY A 63 7.51 10.89 -3.37
CA GLY A 63 7.81 10.14 -2.15
C GLY A 63 6.89 8.95 -1.85
N PHE A 64 6.01 8.55 -2.78
CA PHE A 64 5.19 7.35 -2.57
C PHE A 64 6.04 6.09 -2.72
N CYS A 65 5.68 5.05 -1.96
CA CYS A 65 6.32 3.74 -2.04
C CYS A 65 5.31 2.69 -2.54
N ILE A 66 5.78 1.77 -3.37
CA ILE A 66 5.05 0.53 -3.69
C ILE A 66 5.68 -0.59 -2.89
N LEU A 67 4.89 -1.27 -2.07
CA LEU A 67 5.36 -2.36 -1.22
C LEU A 67 4.66 -3.67 -1.57
N ALA A 68 5.42 -4.76 -1.58
CA ALA A 68 4.89 -6.10 -1.52
C ALA A 68 4.91 -6.59 -0.08
N HIS A 69 3.80 -7.16 0.36
CA HIS A 69 3.66 -7.87 1.62
C HIS A 69 3.36 -9.34 1.30
N ASN A 70 4.16 -10.26 1.82
CA ASN A 70 3.99 -11.70 1.58
C ASN A 70 4.14 -12.51 2.87
N TYR A 71 3.02 -12.83 3.50
CA TYR A 71 3.00 -13.56 4.78
C TYR A 71 2.67 -15.04 4.57
N LYS A 72 3.53 -15.94 5.06
CA LYS A 72 3.31 -17.40 5.01
C LYS A 72 2.30 -17.91 6.05
N GLY A 73 1.82 -17.03 6.93
CA GLY A 73 0.88 -17.34 8.00
C GLY A 73 0.27 -16.08 8.57
N ALA A 74 -0.55 -16.22 9.61
CA ALA A 74 -1.23 -15.10 10.24
C ALA A 74 -0.24 -14.04 10.74
N LYS A 75 -0.53 -12.78 10.43
CA LYS A 75 0.25 -11.62 10.87
C LYS A 75 -0.71 -10.52 11.32
N GLU A 76 -0.44 -9.97 12.50
CA GLU A 76 -1.21 -8.89 13.10
C GLU A 76 -0.28 -7.75 13.52
N SER A 77 -0.81 -6.53 13.50
CA SER A 77 -0.14 -5.32 13.98
C SER A 77 -1.00 -4.63 15.03
N ASN A 78 -0.36 -4.02 16.04
CA ASN A 78 -1.05 -3.14 16.98
C ASN A 78 -1.76 -1.99 16.24
N PRO A 79 -2.79 -1.38 16.85
CA PRO A 79 -3.44 -0.18 16.31
C PRO A 79 -2.40 0.91 16.01
N HIS A 80 -2.46 1.46 14.79
CA HIS A 80 -1.58 2.53 14.33
C HIS A 80 -2.31 3.40 13.30
N ASP A 81 -1.87 4.65 13.16
CA ASP A 81 -2.30 5.53 12.07
C ASP A 81 -1.19 5.70 11.02
N HIS A 82 -1.49 6.44 9.96
CA HIS A 82 -0.51 6.83 8.94
C HIS A 82 -0.08 8.30 9.09
N ALA A 83 -0.36 8.91 10.25
CA ALA A 83 -0.14 10.33 10.54
C ALA A 83 -0.58 11.26 9.39
N HIS A 84 0.36 11.93 8.74
CA HIS A 84 0.13 12.86 7.62
C HIS A 84 0.20 12.17 6.25
N SER A 85 0.56 10.89 6.21
CA SER A 85 0.60 10.06 5.00
C SER A 85 -0.75 9.37 4.76
N TRP A 86 -0.84 8.65 3.65
CA TRP A 86 -1.99 7.83 3.28
C TRP A 86 -1.51 6.46 2.82
N ALA A 87 -2.40 5.47 2.86
CA ALA A 87 -2.13 4.12 2.37
C ALA A 87 -3.26 3.66 1.45
N ILE A 88 -2.90 2.84 0.45
CA ILE A 88 -3.84 2.12 -0.42
C ILE A 88 -3.45 0.65 -0.34
N TYR A 89 -4.38 -0.20 0.10
CA TYR A 89 -4.18 -1.63 0.24
C TYR A 89 -4.84 -2.36 -0.93
N GLY A 90 -4.10 -3.29 -1.53
CA GLY A 90 -4.60 -4.18 -2.57
C GLY A 90 -4.28 -5.63 -2.21
N GLN A 91 -5.30 -6.49 -2.21
CA GLN A 91 -5.14 -7.91 -1.91
C GLN A 91 -4.78 -8.68 -3.19
N ALA A 92 -3.57 -9.22 -3.27
CA ALA A 92 -3.16 -10.07 -4.39
C ALA A 92 -3.73 -11.50 -4.26
N MET A 93 -3.57 -12.09 -3.08
CA MET A 93 -3.98 -13.46 -2.74
C MET A 93 -4.30 -13.55 -1.25
N GLY A 94 -5.15 -14.51 -0.84
CA GLY A 94 -5.52 -14.70 0.56
C GLY A 94 -6.46 -13.62 1.08
N GLU A 95 -6.43 -13.37 2.39
CA GLU A 95 -7.37 -12.52 3.09
C GLU A 95 -6.64 -11.55 4.03
N THR A 96 -7.19 -10.36 4.20
CA THR A 96 -6.80 -9.40 5.23
C THR A 96 -8.04 -8.98 5.98
N GLU A 97 -8.02 -9.13 7.31
CA GLU A 97 -9.02 -8.55 8.19
C GLU A 97 -8.51 -7.21 8.71
N MET A 98 -9.34 -6.18 8.60
CA MET A 98 -9.01 -4.82 9.06
C MET A 98 -10.00 -4.42 10.14
N THR A 99 -9.48 -4.00 11.29
CA THR A 99 -10.26 -3.41 12.38
C THR A 99 -9.94 -1.93 12.45
N ASP A 100 -10.98 -1.10 12.31
CA ASP A 100 -10.87 0.34 12.53
C ASP A 100 -10.96 0.64 14.03
N TRP A 101 -10.19 1.63 14.46
CA TRP A 101 -10.08 2.03 15.87
C TRP A 101 -10.39 3.51 16.03
N ASP A 102 -10.99 3.87 17.17
CA ASP A 102 -11.21 5.27 17.52
C ASP A 102 -10.03 5.81 18.31
N LEU A 103 -9.55 7.00 17.92
CA LEU A 103 -8.51 7.70 18.68
C LEU A 103 -9.06 8.21 20.01
N VAL A 104 -8.44 7.79 21.11
CA VAL A 104 -8.76 8.22 22.48
C VAL A 104 -7.80 9.30 22.95
N GLU A 105 -6.51 9.15 22.69
CA GLU A 105 -5.46 10.09 23.08
C GLU A 105 -4.41 10.19 21.98
N LYS A 106 -4.08 11.41 21.55
CA LYS A 106 -3.03 11.65 20.54
C LYS A 106 -1.65 11.28 21.07
N ALA A 107 -0.82 10.72 20.20
CA ALA A 107 0.59 10.53 20.48
C ALA A 107 1.31 11.87 20.68
N THR A 108 2.37 11.87 21.48
CA THR A 108 3.38 12.93 21.58
C THR A 108 4.74 12.38 21.12
N PRO A 109 5.77 13.21 20.93
CA PRO A 109 7.11 12.72 20.58
C PRO A 109 7.64 11.64 21.54
N ASP A 110 7.25 11.70 22.82
CA ASP A 110 7.75 10.82 23.87
C ASP A 110 6.77 9.71 24.29
N LYS A 111 5.52 9.74 23.80
CA LYS A 111 4.45 8.84 24.26
C LYS A 111 3.55 8.40 23.09
N PRO A 112 3.33 7.08 22.89
CA PRO A 112 2.34 6.58 21.96
C PRO A 112 0.92 7.06 22.30
N GLY A 113 0.08 7.19 21.27
CA GLY A 113 -1.34 7.46 21.44
C GLY A 113 -2.09 6.29 22.05
N LYS A 114 -3.37 6.50 22.34
CA LYS A 114 -4.31 5.45 22.80
C LYS A 114 -5.46 5.33 21.83
N ALA A 115 -5.83 4.10 21.50
CA ALA A 115 -6.98 3.75 20.68
C ALA A 115 -7.93 2.83 21.46
N ARG A 116 -9.20 2.75 21.03
CA ARG A 116 -10.21 1.82 21.57
C ARG A 116 -11.13 1.30 20.48
#